data_AF-M6WSK7-F1
#
_entry.id   AF-M6WSK7-F1
#
_cell.length_a   1.000
_cell.length_b   1.000
_cell.length_c   1.000
_cell.angle_alpha   90.00
_cell.angle_beta   90.00
_cell.angle_gamma   90.00
#
_symmetry.space_group_name_H-M   'P 1'
#
loop_
_entity.id
_entity.type
_entity.pdbx_description
1 polymer ?
#
loop_
_entity_poly.entity_id
_entity_poly.type
_entity_poly.pdbx_seq_one_letter_code
_entity_poly.pdbx_strand_id
1 'polypeptide(L)'
;MDAYSKKVVARLKSLSDLADIDTDYRAGKPEYQIHLDNLKMQLVGVLPGVAGSELRYQIAGDQVSKFYDNGIEYEVKMRLRPDQRNLKMAYGQTKVPNIANKLIPLSAISVGKEAAGPSRINRIDRARTIVINANLAPGGAVQDATKITDEILKKELPPPPGIRYNFQGQSEDFKELLANIVLAFGLALVFIYLVLASLYESFITPITILFAIPPAISGAFFALALTNEMLNLFSMIGLILLMGLVAKNSILLVDYAMQAMREGGKSRNDAIYEAGLVRLRPILMTSIAMIMGTVPIALGFGEAAKSRTAMGIAIIGGLILSTIVTLVVVPSIFGFIDRFREWIESKFRPEYDMNASLTQHEHSSNGQEFYKKEWAVTPEVKVELPKKSVSKRSKK
;
A
#
# COMPACT_ATOMS: atom_id res chain seq x y z
N MET A 1 -20.06 -12.34 -23.27
CA MET A 1 -19.42 -12.39 -21.94
C MET A 1 -19.23 -13.82 -21.47
N ASP A 2 -20.30 -14.59 -21.37
CA ASP A 2 -20.31 -15.97 -20.84
C ASP A 2 -19.38 -16.95 -21.59
N ALA A 3 -19.40 -16.95 -22.92
CA ALA A 3 -18.49 -17.80 -23.72
C ALA A 3 -17.02 -17.38 -23.56
N TYR A 4 -16.77 -16.09 -23.33
CA TYR A 4 -15.43 -15.55 -23.15
C TYR A 4 -14.87 -15.91 -21.78
N SER A 5 -15.66 -15.76 -20.70
CA SER A 5 -15.23 -16.15 -19.35
C SER A 5 -14.88 -17.63 -19.26
N LYS A 6 -15.62 -18.53 -19.92
CA LYS A 6 -15.28 -19.96 -20.00
C LYS A 6 -13.93 -20.22 -20.66
N LYS A 7 -13.62 -19.52 -21.77
CA LYS A 7 -12.31 -19.63 -22.44
C LYS A 7 -11.18 -19.14 -21.54
N VAL A 8 -11.39 -18.01 -20.86
CA VAL A 8 -10.41 -17.45 -19.92
C VAL A 8 -10.16 -18.42 -18.77
N VAL A 9 -11.20 -18.94 -18.12
CA VAL A 9 -11.05 -19.92 -17.02
C VAL A 9 -10.32 -21.18 -17.48
N ALA A 10 -10.64 -21.70 -18.67
CA ALA A 10 -9.95 -22.89 -19.22
C ALA A 10 -8.46 -22.63 -19.45
N ARG A 11 -8.09 -21.44 -19.94
CA ARG A 11 -6.69 -21.05 -20.12
C ARG A 11 -5.99 -20.83 -18.79
N LEU A 12 -6.62 -20.14 -17.84
CA LEU A 12 -5.99 -19.87 -16.54
C LEU A 12 -5.75 -21.15 -15.74
N LYS A 13 -6.60 -22.18 -15.89
CA LYS A 13 -6.40 -23.51 -15.26
C LYS A 13 -5.13 -24.24 -15.72
N SER A 14 -4.54 -23.82 -16.83
CA SER A 14 -3.27 -24.38 -17.34
C SER A 14 -2.02 -23.72 -16.75
N LEU A 15 -2.17 -22.67 -15.94
CA LEU A 15 -1.05 -21.97 -15.31
C LEU A 15 -0.64 -22.65 -14.01
N SER A 16 0.67 -22.83 -13.82
CA SER A 16 1.25 -23.39 -12.60
C SER A 16 1.10 -22.49 -11.38
N ASP A 17 1.03 -21.17 -11.60
CA ASP A 17 1.12 -20.15 -10.53
C ASP A 17 -0.23 -19.86 -9.87
N LEU A 18 -1.31 -20.39 -10.44
CA LEU A 18 -2.68 -20.20 -9.95
C LEU A 18 -3.26 -21.54 -9.49
N ALA A 19 -3.96 -21.51 -8.36
CA ALA A 19 -4.70 -22.62 -7.78
C ALA A 19 -6.19 -22.27 -7.66
N ASP A 20 -7.05 -23.30 -7.55
CA ASP A 20 -8.48 -23.17 -7.22
C ASP A 20 -9.27 -22.14 -8.05
N ILE A 21 -9.08 -22.16 -9.37
CA ILE A 21 -9.75 -21.20 -10.25
C ILE A 21 -11.24 -21.52 -10.37
N ASP A 22 -12.09 -20.63 -9.89
CA ASP A 22 -13.56 -20.69 -9.99
C ASP A 22 -14.14 -19.41 -10.58
N THR A 23 -15.37 -19.49 -11.08
CA THR A 23 -16.13 -18.34 -11.57
C THR A 23 -17.50 -18.29 -10.93
N ASP A 24 -17.96 -17.10 -10.58
CA ASP A 24 -19.32 -16.88 -10.08
C ASP A 24 -20.41 -17.13 -11.14
N TYR A 25 -20.02 -17.24 -12.42
CA TYR A 25 -20.92 -17.57 -13.49
C TYR A 25 -21.37 -19.02 -13.38
N ARG A 26 -22.62 -19.21 -12.99
CA ARG A 26 -23.30 -20.50 -13.06
C ARG A 26 -24.14 -20.54 -14.33
N ALA A 27 -23.97 -21.60 -15.11
CA ALA A 27 -24.86 -21.89 -16.23
C ALA A 27 -26.30 -21.89 -15.69
N GLY A 28 -27.19 -21.21 -16.43
CA GLY A 28 -28.54 -20.95 -15.95
C GLY A 28 -29.26 -22.20 -15.49
N LYS A 29 -30.06 -22.09 -14.43
CA LYS A 29 -30.92 -23.21 -14.02
C LYS A 29 -32.01 -23.39 -15.08
N PRO A 30 -32.42 -24.63 -15.38
CA PRO A 30 -33.57 -24.84 -16.24
C PRO A 30 -34.79 -24.18 -15.59
N GLU A 31 -35.46 -23.32 -16.34
CA GLU A 31 -36.67 -22.64 -15.93
C GLU A 31 -37.76 -22.81 -16.98
N TYR A 32 -39.01 -22.84 -16.53
CA TYR A 32 -40.17 -22.91 -17.40
C TYR A 32 -40.82 -21.54 -17.44
N GLN A 33 -40.55 -20.79 -18.51
CA GLN A 33 -41.05 -19.43 -18.70
C GLN A 33 -42.45 -19.47 -19.33
N ILE A 34 -43.40 -18.77 -18.73
CA ILE A 34 -44.73 -18.57 -19.30
C ILE A 34 -44.78 -17.19 -19.94
N HIS A 35 -44.86 -17.14 -21.26
CA HIS A 35 -45.10 -15.90 -21.98
C HIS A 35 -46.61 -15.72 -22.17
N LEU A 36 -47.20 -14.81 -21.38
CA LEU A 36 -48.59 -14.44 -21.53
C LEU A 36 -48.80 -13.65 -22.84
N ASP A 37 -49.82 -14.02 -23.60
CA ASP A 37 -50.18 -13.36 -24.85
C ASP A 37 -51.30 -12.35 -24.58
N ASN A 38 -50.97 -11.06 -24.65
CA ASN A 38 -51.90 -9.97 -24.33
C ASN A 38 -53.15 -9.99 -25.22
N LEU A 39 -53.02 -10.36 -26.51
CA LEU A 39 -54.15 -10.39 -27.44
C LEU A 39 -55.10 -11.54 -27.11
N LYS A 40 -54.55 -12.74 -26.85
CA LYS A 40 -55.37 -13.90 -26.47
C LYS A 40 -56.06 -13.68 -25.13
N MET A 41 -55.37 -13.10 -24.16
CA MET A 41 -55.94 -12.74 -22.85
C MET A 41 -57.12 -11.77 -22.99
N GLN A 42 -57.03 -10.75 -23.86
CA GLN A 42 -58.12 -9.81 -24.11
C GLN A 42 -59.35 -10.49 -24.69
N LEU A 43 -59.17 -11.41 -25.65
CA LEU A 43 -60.29 -12.13 -26.28
C LEU A 43 -61.12 -12.96 -25.27
N VAL A 44 -60.48 -13.47 -24.23
CA VAL A 44 -61.14 -14.27 -23.18
C VAL A 44 -61.45 -13.49 -21.90
N GLY A 45 -61.11 -12.20 -21.87
CA GLY A 45 -61.32 -11.32 -20.72
C GLY A 45 -60.44 -11.62 -19.51
N VAL A 46 -59.21 -12.11 -19.68
CA VAL A 46 -58.25 -12.34 -18.59
C VAL A 46 -57.35 -11.12 -18.43
N LEU A 47 -57.23 -10.60 -17.21
CA LEU A 47 -56.34 -9.48 -16.91
C LEU A 47 -54.91 -9.99 -16.62
N PRO A 48 -53.85 -9.39 -17.19
CA PRO A 48 -52.46 -9.85 -16.99
C PRO A 48 -52.04 -9.89 -15.51
N GLY A 49 -52.47 -8.90 -14.72
CA GLY A 49 -52.18 -8.86 -13.28
C GLY A 49 -52.83 -10.00 -12.50
N VAL A 50 -54.07 -10.37 -12.85
CA VAL A 50 -54.78 -11.50 -12.24
C VAL A 50 -54.11 -12.81 -12.62
N ALA A 51 -53.74 -12.99 -13.89
CA ALA A 51 -53.00 -14.17 -14.34
C ALA A 51 -51.64 -14.33 -13.65
N GLY A 52 -50.89 -13.24 -13.51
CA GLY A 52 -49.60 -13.24 -12.82
C GLY A 52 -49.72 -13.57 -11.33
N SER A 53 -50.69 -12.96 -10.63
CA SER A 53 -50.94 -13.22 -9.21
C SER A 53 -51.41 -14.66 -8.96
N GLU A 54 -52.32 -15.17 -9.80
CA GLU A 54 -52.80 -16.55 -9.70
C GLU A 54 -51.65 -17.56 -9.86
N LEU A 55 -50.80 -17.40 -10.88
CA LEU A 55 -49.61 -18.23 -11.07
C LEU A 55 -48.62 -18.12 -9.90
N ARG A 56 -48.49 -16.92 -9.33
CA ARG A 56 -47.65 -16.70 -8.15
C ARG A 56 -48.19 -17.44 -6.94
N TYR A 57 -49.48 -17.34 -6.64
CA TYR A 57 -50.12 -18.11 -5.57
C TYR A 57 -49.92 -19.61 -5.80
N GLN A 58 -50.08 -20.10 -7.02
CA GLN A 58 -49.93 -21.52 -7.28
C GLN A 58 -48.50 -22.04 -7.04
N ILE A 59 -47.46 -21.27 -7.39
CA ILE A 59 -46.08 -21.75 -7.42
C ILE A 59 -45.22 -21.18 -6.28
N ALA A 60 -45.00 -19.87 -6.25
CA ALA A 60 -44.12 -19.20 -5.28
C ALA A 60 -44.79 -19.05 -3.91
N GLY A 61 -46.11 -18.88 -3.93
CA GLY A 61 -46.89 -18.37 -2.82
C GLY A 61 -46.77 -16.86 -2.67
N ASP A 62 -47.88 -16.24 -2.31
CA ASP A 62 -47.88 -14.84 -1.91
C ASP A 62 -48.56 -14.69 -0.55
N GLN A 63 -48.27 -13.58 0.12
CA GLN A 63 -48.85 -13.27 1.42
C GLN A 63 -50.32 -12.90 1.25
N VAL A 64 -51.19 -13.58 1.98
CA VAL A 64 -52.65 -13.31 1.98
C VAL A 64 -53.10 -12.60 3.24
N SER A 65 -52.40 -12.79 4.36
CA SER A 65 -52.71 -12.13 5.63
C SER A 65 -51.50 -12.12 6.57
N LYS A 66 -51.64 -11.41 7.68
CA LYS A 66 -50.73 -11.40 8.82
C LYS A 66 -51.49 -11.93 10.03
N PHE A 67 -50.86 -12.82 10.78
CA PHE A 67 -51.41 -13.40 11.99
C PHE A 67 -50.55 -12.98 13.17
N TYR A 68 -51.16 -12.42 14.21
CA TYR A 68 -50.45 -11.95 15.40
C TYR A 68 -50.72 -12.93 16.54
N ASP A 69 -49.65 -13.44 17.14
CA ASP A 69 -49.75 -14.28 18.33
C ASP A 69 -48.56 -14.03 19.27
N ASN A 70 -48.83 -13.85 20.56
CA ASN A 70 -47.84 -13.61 21.61
C ASN A 70 -46.82 -12.49 21.30
N GLY A 71 -47.26 -11.42 20.62
CA GLY A 71 -46.40 -10.29 20.24
C GLY A 71 -45.49 -10.55 19.02
N ILE A 72 -45.63 -11.71 18.36
CA ILE A 72 -44.91 -12.07 17.14
C ILE A 72 -45.89 -12.01 15.96
N GLU A 73 -45.43 -11.42 14.86
CA GLU A 73 -46.17 -11.33 13.60
C GLU A 73 -45.77 -12.48 12.66
N TYR A 74 -46.74 -13.28 12.22
CA TYR A 74 -46.57 -14.38 11.28
C TYR A 74 -47.17 -14.04 9.92
N GLU A 75 -46.40 -14.20 8.84
CA GLU A 75 -46.90 -14.07 7.47
C GLU A 75 -47.67 -15.32 7.06
N VAL A 76 -48.96 -15.18 6.74
CA VAL A 76 -49.76 -16.27 6.19
C VAL A 76 -49.63 -16.26 4.67
N LYS A 77 -48.99 -17.28 4.10
CA LYS A 77 -48.78 -17.43 2.65
C LYS A 77 -49.67 -18.51 2.07
N MET A 78 -50.42 -18.18 1.02
CA MET A 78 -51.20 -19.17 0.28
C MET A 78 -50.37 -19.72 -0.87
N ARG A 79 -50.26 -21.05 -0.95
CA ARG A 79 -49.61 -21.75 -2.06
C ARG A 79 -50.07 -23.18 -2.24
N LEU A 80 -49.97 -23.73 -3.45
CA LEU A 80 -50.27 -25.14 -3.71
C LEU A 80 -49.31 -26.07 -2.95
N ARG A 81 -49.68 -27.35 -2.82
CA ARG A 81 -48.83 -28.36 -2.19
C ARG A 81 -47.59 -28.65 -3.07
N PRO A 82 -46.45 -29.05 -2.48
CA PRO A 82 -45.19 -29.21 -3.22
C PRO A 82 -45.29 -30.12 -4.46
N ASP A 83 -46.09 -31.18 -4.40
CA ASP A 83 -46.36 -32.14 -5.47
C ASP A 83 -47.12 -31.54 -6.67
N GLN A 84 -47.85 -30.45 -6.45
CA GLN A 84 -48.67 -29.78 -7.46
C GLN A 84 -47.99 -28.57 -8.10
N ARG A 85 -46.78 -28.20 -7.65
CA ARG A 85 -46.05 -27.00 -8.12
C ARG A 85 -45.25 -27.22 -9.39
N ASN A 86 -45.26 -28.42 -9.97
CA ASN A 86 -44.55 -28.65 -11.23
C ASN A 86 -45.38 -28.10 -12.41
N LEU A 87 -45.18 -26.81 -12.68
CA LEU A 87 -45.89 -26.08 -13.71
C LEU A 87 -45.65 -26.62 -15.12
N LYS A 88 -44.49 -27.24 -15.39
CA LYS A 88 -44.21 -27.89 -16.68
C LYS A 88 -45.16 -29.06 -16.93
N MET A 89 -45.42 -29.88 -15.91
CA MET A 89 -46.37 -31.00 -16.01
C MET A 89 -47.83 -30.53 -15.94
N ALA A 90 -48.11 -29.52 -15.12
CA ALA A 90 -49.45 -29.00 -14.89
C ALA A 90 -49.91 -27.96 -15.92
N TYR A 91 -49.05 -27.50 -16.85
CA TYR A 91 -49.31 -26.37 -17.75
C TYR A 91 -50.66 -26.44 -18.48
N GLY A 92 -51.03 -27.61 -18.99
CA GLY A 92 -52.30 -27.82 -19.69
C GLY A 92 -53.53 -27.88 -18.77
N GLN A 93 -53.33 -28.14 -17.48
CA GLN A 93 -54.38 -28.27 -16.46
C GLN A 93 -54.52 -27.00 -15.61
N THR A 94 -53.48 -26.17 -15.54
CA THR A 94 -53.49 -24.88 -14.85
C THR A 94 -54.52 -23.97 -15.48
N LYS A 95 -55.39 -23.37 -14.65
CA LYS A 95 -56.42 -22.43 -15.07
C LYS A 95 -56.28 -21.11 -14.33
N VAL A 96 -56.72 -20.04 -14.98
CA VAL A 96 -56.72 -18.67 -14.46
C VAL A 96 -58.14 -18.10 -14.61
N PRO A 97 -58.67 -17.39 -13.60
CA PRO A 97 -59.99 -16.76 -13.71
C PRO A 97 -59.97 -15.57 -14.68
N ASN A 98 -61.03 -15.41 -15.45
CA ASN A 98 -61.30 -14.20 -16.24
C ASN A 98 -62.20 -13.22 -15.47
N ILE A 99 -62.49 -12.04 -16.04
CA ILE A 99 -63.36 -11.01 -15.42
C ILE A 99 -64.78 -11.50 -15.09
N ALA A 100 -65.24 -12.57 -15.73
CA ALA A 100 -66.53 -13.20 -15.47
C ALA A 100 -66.41 -14.39 -14.49
N ASN A 101 -65.28 -14.52 -13.78
CA ASN A 101 -64.94 -15.63 -12.88
C ASN A 101 -64.95 -17.02 -13.53
N LYS A 102 -64.87 -17.10 -14.86
CA LYS A 102 -64.72 -18.35 -15.59
C LYS A 102 -63.24 -18.75 -15.60
N LEU A 103 -62.96 -20.01 -15.27
CA LEU A 103 -61.61 -20.57 -15.30
C LEU A 103 -61.20 -20.88 -16.74
N ILE A 104 -60.20 -20.17 -17.24
CA ILE A 104 -59.62 -20.33 -18.57
C ILE A 104 -58.31 -21.11 -18.48
N PRO A 105 -58.08 -22.14 -19.30
CA PRO A 105 -56.82 -22.87 -19.30
C PRO A 105 -55.65 -21.96 -19.70
N LEU A 106 -54.54 -22.10 -18.99
CA LEU A 106 -53.33 -21.30 -19.18
C LEU A 106 -52.77 -21.42 -20.61
N SER A 107 -52.92 -22.59 -21.23
CA SER A 107 -52.51 -22.86 -22.61
C SER A 107 -53.28 -22.04 -23.66
N ALA A 108 -54.48 -21.56 -23.35
CA ALA A 108 -55.25 -20.71 -24.26
C ALA A 108 -54.74 -19.27 -24.31
N ILE A 109 -54.05 -18.82 -23.26
CA ILE A 109 -53.64 -17.42 -23.05
C ILE A 109 -52.13 -17.20 -22.97
N SER A 110 -51.33 -18.26 -23.13
CA SER A 110 -49.89 -18.19 -22.96
C SER A 110 -49.15 -19.21 -23.82
N VAL A 111 -47.83 -19.07 -23.87
CA VAL A 111 -46.92 -20.08 -24.42
C VAL A 111 -45.85 -20.39 -23.37
N GLY A 112 -45.83 -21.63 -22.90
CA GLY A 112 -44.77 -22.13 -22.03
C GLY A 112 -43.52 -22.52 -22.83
N LYS A 113 -42.36 -22.00 -22.45
CA LYS A 113 -41.05 -22.32 -23.05
C LYS A 113 -40.07 -22.76 -21.99
N GLU A 114 -39.35 -23.84 -22.26
CA GLU A 114 -38.16 -24.19 -21.49
C GLU A 114 -37.03 -23.25 -21.89
N ALA A 115 -36.50 -22.54 -20.90
CA ALA A 115 -35.38 -21.64 -21.05
C ALA A 115 -34.35 -21.93 -19.96
N ALA A 116 -33.15 -21.39 -20.14
CA ALA A 116 -32.13 -21.36 -19.10
C ALA A 116 -31.84 -19.90 -18.77
N GLY A 117 -32.24 -19.47 -17.58
CA GLY A 117 -32.01 -18.12 -17.07
C GLY A 117 -30.79 -18.09 -16.14
N PRO A 118 -29.98 -17.01 -16.14
CA PRO A 118 -28.87 -16.88 -15.20
C PRO A 118 -29.39 -16.91 -13.76
N SER A 119 -28.82 -17.77 -12.91
CA SER A 119 -29.27 -17.88 -11.52
C SER A 119 -28.97 -16.63 -10.68
N ARG A 120 -27.99 -15.83 -11.10
CA ARG A 120 -27.59 -14.58 -10.48
C ARG A 120 -26.97 -13.67 -11.53
N ILE A 121 -27.27 -12.38 -11.46
CA ILE A 121 -26.63 -11.35 -12.27
C ILE A 121 -25.85 -10.46 -11.31
N ASN A 122 -24.53 -10.61 -11.32
CA ASN A 122 -23.64 -9.74 -10.54
C ASN A 122 -23.34 -8.47 -11.33
N ARG A 123 -23.24 -7.36 -10.61
CA ARG A 123 -22.90 -6.06 -11.18
C ARG A 123 -21.87 -5.35 -10.31
N ILE A 124 -20.87 -4.77 -10.96
CA ILE A 124 -19.89 -3.87 -10.35
C ILE A 124 -19.87 -2.60 -11.21
N ASP A 125 -19.88 -1.44 -10.58
CA ASP A 125 -19.96 -0.14 -11.27
C ASP A 125 -21.11 -0.05 -12.29
N ARG A 126 -22.26 -0.65 -11.93
CA ARG A 126 -23.48 -0.75 -12.75
C ARG A 126 -23.33 -1.57 -14.04
N ALA A 127 -22.15 -2.11 -14.34
CA ALA A 127 -21.93 -3.04 -15.43
C ALA A 127 -22.18 -4.48 -14.98
N ARG A 128 -22.67 -5.36 -15.87
CA ARG A 128 -22.74 -6.80 -15.59
C ARG A 128 -21.32 -7.36 -15.53
N THR A 129 -21.01 -8.10 -14.47
CA THR A 129 -19.67 -8.64 -14.21
C THR A 129 -19.74 -10.15 -14.04
N ILE A 130 -18.68 -10.83 -14.48
CA ILE A 130 -18.39 -12.23 -14.14
C ILE A 130 -17.08 -12.20 -13.38
N VAL A 131 -17.12 -12.59 -12.12
CA VAL A 131 -15.95 -12.66 -11.26
C VAL A 131 -15.26 -14.01 -11.48
N ILE A 132 -13.96 -13.96 -11.71
CA ILE A 132 -13.08 -15.13 -11.78
C ILE A 132 -12.18 -15.04 -10.56
N ASN A 133 -12.33 -15.98 -9.64
CA ASN A 133 -11.50 -16.10 -8.44
C ASN A 133 -10.39 -17.10 -8.71
N ALA A 134 -9.20 -16.81 -8.21
CA ALA A 134 -8.07 -17.73 -8.23
C ALA A 134 -7.25 -17.52 -6.96
N ASN A 135 -6.79 -18.62 -6.37
CA ASN A 135 -5.79 -18.60 -5.32
C ASN A 135 -4.39 -18.60 -5.96
N LEU A 136 -3.39 -18.17 -5.20
CA LEU A 136 -1.99 -18.33 -5.62
C LEU A 136 -1.53 -19.75 -5.30
N ALA A 137 -0.79 -20.35 -6.23
CA ALA A 137 -0.07 -21.59 -5.95
C ALA A 137 1.00 -21.35 -4.86
N PRO A 138 1.42 -22.39 -4.12
CA PRO A 138 2.47 -22.25 -3.11
C PRO A 138 3.74 -21.63 -3.70
N GLY A 139 4.16 -20.48 -3.18
CA GLY A 139 5.31 -19.72 -3.68
C GLY A 139 5.03 -18.76 -4.83
N GLY A 140 3.78 -18.64 -5.30
CA GLY A 140 3.38 -17.67 -6.32
C GLY A 140 3.21 -16.26 -5.75
N ALA A 141 3.70 -15.25 -6.48
CA ALA A 141 3.54 -13.84 -6.13
C ALA A 141 2.33 -13.21 -6.86
N VAL A 142 1.58 -12.36 -6.15
CA VAL A 142 0.40 -11.64 -6.68
C VAL A 142 0.74 -10.85 -7.95
N GLN A 143 1.91 -10.22 -7.96
CA GLN A 143 2.34 -9.39 -9.07
C GLN A 143 2.68 -10.21 -10.32
N ASP A 144 3.26 -11.40 -10.16
CA ASP A 144 3.61 -12.26 -11.30
C ASP A 144 2.36 -12.91 -11.87
N ALA A 145 1.49 -13.43 -11.00
CA ALA A 145 0.19 -13.98 -11.39
C ALA A 145 -0.67 -12.96 -12.17
N THR A 146 -0.72 -11.71 -11.71
CA THR A 146 -1.47 -10.65 -12.39
C THR A 146 -0.82 -10.21 -13.71
N LYS A 147 0.52 -10.11 -13.77
CA LYS A 147 1.24 -9.80 -15.01
C LYS A 147 1.05 -10.88 -16.07
N ILE A 148 1.24 -12.15 -15.71
CA ILE A 148 1.07 -13.29 -16.63
C ILE A 148 -0.37 -13.32 -17.14
N THR A 149 -1.35 -13.16 -16.25
CA THR A 149 -2.76 -13.11 -16.64
C THR A 149 -3.05 -11.93 -17.57
N ASP A 150 -2.50 -10.75 -17.29
CA ASP A 150 -2.66 -9.55 -18.13
C ASP A 150 -2.04 -9.75 -19.52
N GLU A 151 -0.88 -10.40 -19.60
CA GLU A 151 -0.24 -10.73 -20.88
C GLU A 151 -1.06 -11.71 -21.71
N ILE A 152 -1.62 -12.75 -21.08
CA ILE A 152 -2.49 -13.72 -21.76
C ILE A 152 -3.76 -13.05 -22.27
N LEU A 153 -4.39 -12.21 -21.47
CA LEU A 153 -5.61 -11.48 -21.84
C LEU A 153 -5.37 -10.40 -22.91
N LYS A 154 -4.13 -9.91 -23.05
CA LYS A 154 -3.77 -8.96 -24.11
C LYS A 154 -3.34 -9.63 -25.41
N LYS A 155 -2.53 -10.70 -25.34
CA LYS A 155 -1.88 -11.31 -26.51
C LYS A 155 -2.63 -12.52 -27.06
N GLU A 156 -3.11 -13.41 -26.18
CA GLU A 156 -3.70 -14.69 -26.59
C GLU A 156 -5.23 -14.63 -26.67
N LEU A 157 -5.87 -13.99 -25.70
CA LEU A 157 -7.33 -13.92 -25.57
C LEU A 157 -7.78 -12.47 -25.37
N PRO A 158 -7.65 -11.58 -26.38
CA PRO A 158 -8.14 -10.23 -26.29
C PRO A 158 -9.66 -10.20 -26.03
N PRO A 159 -10.16 -9.31 -25.15
CA PRO A 159 -11.57 -9.19 -24.89
C PRO A 159 -12.31 -8.69 -26.15
N PRO A 160 -13.48 -9.27 -26.49
CA PRO A 160 -14.28 -8.80 -27.61
C PRO A 160 -14.84 -7.39 -27.33
N PRO A 161 -15.28 -6.66 -28.37
CA PRO A 161 -15.80 -5.29 -28.23
C PRO A 161 -16.91 -5.21 -27.18
N GLY A 162 -16.81 -4.21 -26.29
CA GLY A 162 -17.77 -3.99 -25.21
C GLY A 162 -17.51 -4.80 -23.92
N ILE A 163 -16.47 -5.64 -23.88
CA ILE A 163 -16.02 -6.30 -22.65
C ILE A 163 -14.73 -5.63 -22.16
N ARG A 164 -14.68 -5.29 -20.88
CA ARG A 164 -13.47 -4.85 -20.17
C ARG A 164 -13.17 -5.84 -19.05
N TYR A 165 -11.89 -5.96 -18.70
CA TYR A 165 -11.46 -6.73 -17.54
C TYR A 165 -10.66 -5.83 -16.62
N ASN A 166 -10.88 -5.96 -15.32
CA ASN A 166 -10.12 -5.30 -14.28
C ASN A 166 -9.71 -6.37 -13.25
N PHE A 167 -8.51 -6.24 -12.70
CA PHE A 167 -8.10 -7.01 -11.53
C PHE A 167 -8.65 -6.32 -10.28
N GLN A 168 -9.29 -7.06 -9.39
CA GLN A 168 -9.90 -6.54 -8.15
C GLN A 168 -9.46 -7.33 -6.93
N GLY A 169 -9.76 -6.80 -5.74
CA GLY A 169 -9.40 -7.41 -4.45
C GLY A 169 -7.93 -7.18 -4.11
N GLN A 170 -7.25 -8.20 -3.59
CA GLN A 170 -5.87 -8.07 -3.09
C GLN A 170 -4.87 -7.56 -4.14
N SER A 171 -5.12 -7.81 -5.43
CA SER A 171 -4.27 -7.31 -6.52
C SER A 171 -4.39 -5.80 -6.74
N GLU A 172 -5.59 -5.25 -6.53
CA GLU A 172 -5.86 -3.82 -6.61
C GLU A 172 -5.32 -3.12 -5.36
N ASP A 173 -5.64 -3.66 -4.18
CA ASP A 173 -5.13 -3.19 -2.89
C ASP A 173 -3.59 -3.14 -2.91
N PHE A 174 -2.93 -4.19 -3.41
CA PHE A 174 -1.47 -4.22 -3.49
C PHE A 174 -0.91 -3.13 -4.39
N LYS A 175 -1.53 -2.85 -5.54
CA LYS A 175 -1.09 -1.77 -6.44
C LYS A 175 -1.23 -0.40 -5.80
N GLU A 176 -2.36 -0.15 -5.15
CA GLU A 176 -2.61 1.09 -4.43
C GLU A 176 -1.62 1.26 -3.27
N LEU A 177 -1.42 0.21 -2.47
CA LEU A 177 -0.44 0.20 -1.38
C LEU A 177 0.98 0.48 -1.89
N LEU A 178 1.40 -0.12 -3.00
CA LEU A 178 2.72 0.09 -3.59
C LEU A 178 2.89 1.55 -4.04
N ALA A 179 1.88 2.14 -4.69
CA ALA A 179 1.90 3.54 -5.09
C ALA A 179 2.01 4.48 -3.87
N ASN A 180 1.21 4.23 -2.83
CA ASN A 180 1.24 5.00 -1.59
C ASN A 180 2.57 4.87 -0.84
N ILE A 181 3.17 3.68 -0.82
CA ILE A 181 4.47 3.44 -0.20
C ILE A 181 5.58 4.13 -0.97
N VAL A 182 5.60 4.09 -2.31
CA VAL A 182 6.61 4.79 -3.13
C VAL A 182 6.51 6.30 -2.92
N LEU A 183 5.29 6.84 -2.85
CA LEU A 183 5.05 8.24 -2.53
C LEU A 183 5.54 8.57 -1.11
N ALA A 184 5.21 7.75 -0.11
CA ALA A 184 5.65 7.94 1.27
C ALA A 184 7.19 7.85 1.40
N PHE A 185 7.81 6.93 0.68
CA PHE A 185 9.26 6.76 0.60
C PHE A 185 9.93 8.00 0.00
N GLY A 186 9.39 8.52 -1.11
CA GLY A 186 9.86 9.75 -1.73
C GLY A 186 9.71 10.97 -0.83
N LEU A 187 8.55 11.14 -0.19
CA LEU A 187 8.32 12.19 0.79
C LEU A 187 9.27 12.09 1.99
N ALA A 188 9.48 10.89 2.53
CA ALA A 188 10.41 10.68 3.65
C ALA A 188 11.84 11.10 3.26
N LEU A 189 12.30 10.75 2.05
CA LEU A 189 13.61 11.16 1.55
C LEU A 189 13.72 12.69 1.41
N VAL A 190 12.68 13.35 0.91
CA VAL A 190 12.61 14.82 0.82
C VAL A 190 12.63 15.45 2.21
N PHE A 191 11.87 14.93 3.18
CA PHE A 191 11.87 15.46 4.54
C PHE A 191 13.22 15.27 5.24
N ILE A 192 13.83 14.08 5.12
CA ILE A 192 15.18 13.83 5.65
C ILE A 192 16.18 14.80 5.02
N TYR A 193 16.11 14.99 3.70
CA TYR A 193 16.95 15.96 3.00
C TYR A 193 16.79 17.38 3.54
N LEU A 194 15.55 17.88 3.66
CA LEU A 194 15.27 19.24 4.13
C LEU A 194 15.73 19.47 5.56
N VAL A 195 15.48 18.50 6.45
CA VAL A 195 15.94 18.57 7.86
C VAL A 195 17.46 18.61 7.93
N LEU A 196 18.15 17.76 7.17
CA LEU A 196 19.62 17.76 7.13
C LEU A 196 20.18 19.02 6.47
N ALA A 197 19.53 19.53 5.42
CA ALA A 197 19.95 20.77 4.75
C ALA A 197 19.84 21.96 5.71
N SER A 198 18.76 22.01 6.49
CA SER A 198 18.57 23.02 7.54
C SER A 198 19.56 22.85 8.69
N LEU A 199 19.91 21.61 9.06
CA LEU A 199 20.83 21.33 10.17
C LEU A 199 22.28 21.70 9.83
N TYR A 200 22.72 21.37 8.61
CA TYR A 200 24.10 21.61 8.16
C TYR A 200 24.30 22.94 7.43
N GLU A 201 23.21 23.71 7.26
CA GLU A 201 23.19 24.96 6.48
C GLU A 201 23.81 24.79 5.09
N SER A 202 23.53 23.65 4.45
CA SER A 202 24.15 23.25 3.19
C SER A 202 23.26 22.30 2.42
N PHE A 203 23.09 22.55 1.13
CA PHE A 203 22.32 21.68 0.23
C PHE A 203 23.14 20.48 -0.28
N ILE A 204 24.47 20.52 -0.15
CA ILE A 204 25.36 19.51 -0.71
C ILE A 204 25.62 18.39 0.32
N THR A 205 25.82 18.76 1.59
CA THR A 205 26.10 17.81 2.68
C THR A 205 25.06 16.69 2.83
N PRO A 206 23.74 16.97 2.78
CA PRO A 206 22.72 15.95 2.94
C PRO A 206 22.74 14.89 1.85
N ILE A 207 23.16 15.24 0.63
CA ILE A 207 23.23 14.32 -0.51
C ILE A 207 24.24 13.21 -0.22
N THR A 208 25.38 13.55 0.39
CA THR A 208 26.40 12.59 0.82
C THR A 208 25.82 11.56 1.79
N ILE A 209 25.01 12.00 2.75
CA ILE A 209 24.39 11.16 3.78
C ILE A 209 23.35 10.22 3.14
N LEU A 210 22.52 10.75 2.23
CA LEU A 210 21.49 9.98 1.53
C LEU A 210 22.07 8.91 0.60
N PHE A 211 23.32 9.04 0.16
CA PHE A 211 23.98 8.03 -0.66
C PHE A 211 24.22 6.69 0.06
N ALA A 212 24.07 6.64 1.39
CA ALA A 212 24.11 5.39 2.14
C ALA A 212 22.82 4.54 2.00
N ILE A 213 21.73 5.13 1.50
CA ILE A 213 20.42 4.47 1.39
C ILE A 213 20.40 3.37 0.31
N PRO A 214 20.90 3.57 -0.93
CA PRO A 214 20.84 2.53 -1.96
C PRO A 214 21.54 1.20 -1.59
N PRO A 215 22.73 1.21 -0.95
CA PRO A 215 23.32 -0.02 -0.41
C PRO A 215 22.44 -0.74 0.61
N ALA A 216 21.75 0.00 1.48
CA ALA A 216 20.86 -0.57 2.47
C ALA A 216 19.65 -1.26 1.84
N ILE A 217 19.03 -0.60 0.87
CA ILE A 217 17.90 -1.17 0.12
C ILE A 217 18.33 -2.44 -0.61
N SER A 218 19.50 -2.41 -1.25
CA SER A 218 20.07 -3.56 -1.95
C SER A 218 20.28 -4.74 -0.99
N GLY A 219 20.76 -4.47 0.24
CA GLY A 219 20.93 -5.47 1.29
C GLY A 219 19.61 -6.06 1.77
N ALA A 220 18.57 -5.23 1.90
CA ALA A 220 17.24 -5.68 2.28
C ALA A 220 16.63 -6.61 1.21
N PHE A 221 16.71 -6.24 -0.07
CA PHE A 221 16.26 -7.08 -1.17
C PHE A 221 17.06 -8.38 -1.26
N PHE A 222 18.38 -8.32 -1.06
CA PHE A 222 19.24 -9.50 -1.04
C PHE A 222 18.86 -10.47 0.09
N ALA A 223 18.57 -9.95 1.28
CA ALA A 223 18.11 -10.76 2.41
C ALA A 223 16.77 -11.45 2.13
N LEU A 224 15.80 -10.70 1.60
CA LEU A 224 14.47 -11.24 1.25
C LEU A 224 14.58 -12.34 0.19
N ALA A 225 15.45 -12.14 -0.81
CA ALA A 225 15.73 -13.13 -1.84
C ALA A 225 16.38 -14.39 -1.26
N LEU A 226 17.32 -14.26 -0.32
CA LEU A 226 17.95 -15.40 0.34
C LEU A 226 16.98 -16.21 1.20
N THR A 227 16.01 -15.56 1.85
CA THR A 227 15.02 -16.22 2.70
C THR A 227 13.75 -16.65 1.94
N ASN A 228 13.67 -16.42 0.63
CA ASN A 228 12.48 -16.62 -0.19
C ASN A 228 11.22 -15.94 0.37
N GLU A 229 11.38 -14.76 0.97
CA GLU A 229 10.26 -13.95 1.45
C GLU A 229 9.84 -12.94 0.39
N MET A 230 8.52 -12.78 0.23
CA MET A 230 7.97 -11.86 -0.75
C MET A 230 7.90 -10.44 -0.19
N LEU A 231 7.98 -9.48 -1.12
CA LEU A 231 7.78 -8.08 -0.77
C LEU A 231 6.30 -7.83 -0.44
N ASN A 232 6.06 -7.51 0.82
CA ASN A 232 4.74 -7.23 1.38
C ASN A 232 4.73 -5.88 2.12
N LEU A 233 3.55 -5.46 2.60
CA LEU A 233 3.37 -4.19 3.31
C LEU A 233 4.33 -4.01 4.50
N PHE A 234 4.58 -5.07 5.27
CA PHE A 234 5.47 -5.00 6.44
C PHE A 234 6.94 -4.87 6.04
N SER A 235 7.39 -5.59 5.01
CA SER A 235 8.74 -5.43 4.46
C SER A 235 8.98 -4.01 3.90
N MET A 236 7.97 -3.42 3.27
CA MET A 236 8.01 -2.03 2.79
C MET A 236 8.13 -1.02 3.96
N ILE A 237 7.36 -1.21 5.03
CA ILE A 237 7.50 -0.41 6.26
C ILE A 237 8.91 -0.58 6.84
N GLY A 238 9.46 -1.81 6.81
CA GLY A 238 10.83 -2.11 7.17
C GLY A 238 11.87 -1.33 6.34
N LEU A 239 11.68 -1.20 5.02
CA LEU A 239 12.53 -0.38 4.16
C LEU A 239 12.48 1.11 4.50
N ILE A 240 11.30 1.64 4.84
CA ILE A 240 11.15 3.03 5.28
C ILE A 240 11.91 3.26 6.60
N LEU A 241 11.74 2.35 7.56
CA LEU A 241 12.47 2.40 8.83
C LEU A 241 13.99 2.33 8.59
N LEU A 242 14.43 1.41 7.73
CA LEU A 242 15.84 1.19 7.40
C LEU A 242 16.52 2.47 6.89
N MET A 243 15.83 3.33 6.13
CA MET A 243 16.40 4.62 5.71
C MET A 243 16.87 5.47 6.89
N GLY A 244 16.04 5.63 7.93
CA GLY A 244 16.41 6.42 9.10
C GLY A 244 17.55 5.78 9.91
N LEU A 245 17.54 4.46 10.00
CA LEU A 245 18.57 3.69 10.70
C LEU A 245 19.94 3.82 10.06
N VAL A 246 19.99 3.75 8.73
CA VAL A 246 21.24 3.87 7.96
C VAL A 246 21.69 5.32 7.83
N ALA A 247 20.74 6.26 7.69
CA ALA A 247 21.03 7.68 7.70
C ALA A 247 21.72 8.09 9.01
N LYS A 248 21.28 7.60 10.17
CA LYS A 248 21.93 7.87 11.47
C LYS A 248 23.44 7.54 11.45
N ASN A 249 23.82 6.40 10.90
CA ASN A 249 25.23 5.98 10.85
C ASN A 249 26.05 6.95 9.98
N SER A 250 25.48 7.38 8.86
CA SER A 250 26.12 8.33 7.93
C SER A 250 26.19 9.75 8.48
N ILE A 251 25.13 10.20 9.18
CA ILE A 251 25.07 11.46 9.91
C ILE A 251 26.23 11.54 10.90
N LEU A 252 26.41 10.54 11.76
CA LEU A 252 27.47 10.55 12.79
C LEU A 252 28.89 10.63 12.22
N LEU A 253 29.13 10.02 11.07
CA LEU A 253 30.44 10.02 10.41
C LEU A 253 30.71 11.37 9.73
N VAL A 254 29.76 11.87 8.95
CA VAL A 254 29.89 13.16 8.24
C VAL A 254 29.96 14.32 9.23
N ASP A 255 29.16 14.29 10.29
CA ASP A 255 29.15 15.30 11.35
C ASP A 255 30.52 15.44 12.03
N TYR A 256 31.11 14.30 12.42
CA TYR A 256 32.43 14.30 13.05
C TYR A 256 33.53 14.74 12.07
N ALA A 257 33.48 14.29 10.82
CA ALA A 257 34.42 14.74 9.79
C ALA A 257 34.34 16.26 9.58
N MET A 258 33.13 16.82 9.54
CA MET A 258 32.94 18.27 9.45
C MET A 258 33.45 19.01 10.67
N GLN A 259 33.19 18.48 11.86
CA GLN A 259 33.68 19.08 13.10
C GLN A 259 35.22 19.09 13.13
N ALA A 260 35.87 17.98 12.78
CA ALA A 260 37.33 17.87 12.72
C ALA A 260 37.95 18.82 11.67
N MET A 261 37.26 19.09 10.56
CA MET A 261 37.68 20.08 9.56
C MET A 261 37.50 21.52 10.05
N ARG A 262 36.33 21.87 10.62
CA ARG A 262 35.97 23.24 11.01
C ARG A 262 36.68 23.69 12.29
N GLU A 263 36.68 22.86 13.32
CA GLU A 263 37.24 23.18 14.64
C GLU A 263 38.69 22.74 14.77
N GLY A 264 39.04 21.60 14.17
CA GLY A 264 40.39 21.01 14.27
C GLY A 264 41.37 21.49 13.21
N GLY A 265 40.92 22.23 12.19
CA GLY A 265 41.76 22.70 11.08
C GLY A 265 42.43 21.57 10.28
N LYS A 266 41.94 20.34 10.39
CA LYS A 266 42.56 19.15 9.77
C LYS A 266 42.29 19.11 8.27
N SER A 267 43.23 18.51 7.53
CA SER A 267 42.99 18.19 6.13
C SER A 267 41.80 17.22 6.01
N ARG A 268 41.06 17.28 4.90
CA ARG A 268 39.86 16.45 4.69
C ARG A 268 40.13 14.96 4.90
N ASN A 269 41.27 14.47 4.41
CA ASN A 269 41.62 13.05 4.54
C ASN A 269 41.89 12.66 6.00
N ASP A 270 42.57 13.51 6.75
CA ASP A 270 42.87 13.26 8.17
C ASP A 270 41.59 13.30 9.02
N ALA A 271 40.70 14.25 8.73
CA ALA A 271 39.40 14.38 9.39
C ALA A 271 38.50 13.15 9.15
N ILE A 272 38.44 12.65 7.91
CA ILE A 272 37.70 11.43 7.57
C ILE A 272 38.28 10.20 8.26
N TYR A 273 39.61 10.08 8.27
CA TYR A 273 40.31 8.95 8.89
C TYR A 273 40.05 8.90 10.41
N GLU A 274 40.17 10.05 11.08
CA GLU A 274 39.87 10.17 12.51
C GLU A 274 38.38 9.94 12.81
N ALA A 275 37.48 10.48 11.98
CA ALA A 275 36.05 10.23 12.09
C ALA A 275 35.73 8.73 12.02
N GLY A 276 36.36 8.01 11.08
CA GLY A 276 36.23 6.56 10.96
C GLY A 276 36.66 5.84 12.22
N LEU A 277 37.85 6.16 12.76
CA LEU A 277 38.38 5.51 13.96
C LEU A 277 37.50 5.74 15.21
N VAL A 278 37.05 6.97 15.43
CA VAL A 278 36.27 7.33 16.61
C VAL A 278 34.84 6.78 16.53
N ARG A 279 34.25 6.75 15.32
CA ARG A 279 32.85 6.35 15.13
C ARG A 279 32.64 4.87 14.86
N LEU A 280 33.68 4.12 14.46
CA LEU A 280 33.55 2.69 14.16
C LEU A 280 32.91 1.91 15.32
N ARG A 281 33.41 2.10 16.55
CA ARG A 281 32.88 1.40 17.74
C ARG A 281 31.40 1.75 18.00
N PRO A 282 30.98 3.03 18.10
CA PRO A 282 29.58 3.39 18.24
C PRO A 282 28.67 2.87 17.11
N ILE A 283 29.10 2.95 15.84
CA ILE A 283 28.31 2.51 14.69
C ILE A 283 28.06 1.00 14.73
N LEU A 284 29.11 0.22 15.06
CA LEU A 284 28.99 -1.23 15.22
C LEU A 284 28.10 -1.59 16.41
N MET A 285 28.23 -0.89 17.54
CA MET A 285 27.39 -1.12 18.72
C MET A 285 25.90 -0.94 18.39
N THR A 286 25.52 0.15 17.73
CA THR A 286 24.11 0.39 17.39
C THR A 286 23.60 -0.57 16.34
N SER A 287 24.43 -0.91 15.34
CA SER A 287 24.05 -1.85 14.28
C SER A 287 23.81 -3.25 14.85
N ILE A 288 24.72 -3.76 15.68
CA ILE A 288 24.60 -5.08 16.30
C ILE A 288 23.41 -5.11 17.26
N ALA A 289 23.22 -4.08 18.09
CA ALA A 289 22.08 -4.01 19.00
C ALA A 289 20.74 -4.07 18.26
N MET A 290 20.64 -3.38 17.12
CA MET A 290 19.44 -3.36 16.30
C MET A 290 19.21 -4.66 15.54
N ILE A 291 20.27 -5.27 15.01
CA ILE A 291 20.21 -6.61 14.41
C ILE A 291 19.68 -7.58 15.47
N MET A 292 20.32 -7.65 16.64
CA MET A 292 19.90 -8.55 17.72
C MET A 292 18.47 -8.26 18.22
N GLY A 293 18.07 -6.99 18.29
CA GLY A 293 16.70 -6.60 18.67
C GLY A 293 15.64 -6.97 17.62
N THR A 294 16.02 -7.10 16.35
CA THR A 294 15.12 -7.48 15.25
C THR A 294 15.14 -8.98 14.94
N VAL A 295 16.12 -9.74 15.44
CA VAL A 295 16.18 -11.21 15.28
C VAL A 295 14.89 -11.91 15.73
N PRO A 296 14.27 -11.62 16.89
CA PRO A 296 13.03 -12.29 17.29
C PRO A 296 11.87 -12.05 16.33
N ILE A 297 11.84 -10.86 15.71
CA ILE A 297 10.84 -10.50 14.71
C ILE A 297 11.08 -11.30 13.42
N ALA A 298 12.33 -11.41 12.99
CA ALA A 298 12.72 -12.20 11.82
C ALA A 298 12.47 -13.71 12.00
N LEU A 299 12.58 -14.23 13.23
CA LEU A 299 12.31 -15.65 13.52
C LEU A 299 10.82 -16.01 13.52
N GLY A 300 9.92 -15.02 13.63
CA GLY A 300 8.51 -15.25 13.38
C GLY A 300 7.78 -16.11 14.43
N PHE A 301 8.00 -15.87 15.72
CA PHE A 301 7.29 -16.60 16.78
C PHE A 301 5.81 -16.15 16.92
N GLY A 302 4.86 -17.03 16.58
CA GLY A 302 3.42 -16.86 16.83
C GLY A 302 2.51 -16.85 15.59
N GLU A 303 1.20 -16.89 15.79
CA GLU A 303 0.19 -17.06 14.72
C GLU A 303 0.10 -15.88 13.74
N ALA A 304 0.48 -14.67 14.16
CA ALA A 304 0.52 -13.47 13.31
C ALA A 304 1.95 -13.02 12.94
N ALA A 305 2.95 -13.87 13.18
CA ALA A 305 4.34 -13.47 13.06
C ALA A 305 4.86 -13.54 11.63
N LYS A 306 4.28 -14.40 10.77
CA LYS A 306 4.71 -14.59 9.38
C LYS A 306 4.70 -13.30 8.56
N SER A 307 3.74 -12.41 8.78
CA SER A 307 3.71 -11.12 8.08
C SER A 307 4.82 -10.17 8.56
N ARG A 308 5.24 -10.26 9.83
CA ARG A 308 6.29 -9.43 10.44
C ARG A 308 7.70 -9.97 10.18
N THR A 309 7.84 -11.27 9.92
CA THR A 309 9.11 -11.92 9.56
C THR A 309 9.83 -11.20 8.41
N ALA A 310 9.11 -10.91 7.33
CA ALA A 310 9.67 -10.19 6.18
C ALA A 310 10.19 -8.78 6.53
N MET A 311 9.57 -8.09 7.50
CA MET A 311 10.06 -6.80 8.01
C MET A 311 11.39 -6.96 8.74
N GLY A 312 11.49 -7.95 9.64
CA GLY A 312 12.71 -8.21 10.39
C GLY A 312 13.88 -8.58 9.46
N ILE A 313 13.63 -9.46 8.49
CA ILE A 313 14.64 -9.91 7.51
C ILE A 313 15.16 -8.74 6.67
N ALA A 314 14.27 -7.89 6.16
CA ALA A 314 14.63 -6.71 5.38
C ALA A 314 15.53 -5.75 6.17
N ILE A 315 15.20 -5.51 7.44
CA ILE A 315 15.99 -4.63 8.33
C ILE A 315 17.37 -5.25 8.58
N ILE A 316 17.44 -6.53 8.94
CA ILE A 316 18.70 -7.22 9.26
C ILE A 316 19.65 -7.21 8.05
N GLY A 317 19.20 -7.66 6.88
CA GLY A 317 20.07 -7.71 5.71
C GLY A 317 20.45 -6.33 5.19
N GLY A 318 19.53 -5.37 5.29
CA GLY A 318 19.82 -3.97 4.98
C GLY A 318 20.87 -3.36 5.89
N LEU A 319 20.78 -3.62 7.21
CA LEU A 319 21.77 -3.15 8.18
C LEU A 319 23.13 -3.81 7.98
N ILE A 320 23.19 -5.13 7.80
CA ILE A 320 24.46 -5.85 7.59
C ILE A 320 25.18 -5.30 6.36
N LEU A 321 24.49 -5.24 5.21
CA LEU A 321 25.13 -4.77 3.99
C LEU A 321 25.44 -3.27 4.08
N SER A 322 24.52 -2.46 4.59
CA SER A 322 24.78 -1.02 4.69
C SER A 322 25.92 -0.72 5.65
N THR A 323 26.05 -1.38 6.80
CA THR A 323 27.12 -1.06 7.76
C THR A 323 28.49 -1.35 7.15
N ILE A 324 28.63 -2.45 6.40
CA ILE A 324 29.88 -2.79 5.70
C ILE A 324 30.16 -1.77 4.58
N VAL A 325 29.16 -1.50 3.73
CA VAL A 325 29.35 -0.64 2.56
C VAL A 325 29.52 0.82 2.96
N THR A 326 28.72 1.32 3.89
CA THR A 326 28.69 2.73 4.34
C THR A 326 30.02 3.14 4.96
N LEU A 327 30.67 2.26 5.75
CA LEU A 327 31.97 2.55 6.36
C LEU A 327 33.09 2.78 5.33
N VAL A 328 32.94 2.29 4.09
CA VAL A 328 33.93 2.47 3.02
C VAL A 328 33.48 3.53 2.01
N VAL A 329 32.21 3.46 1.63
CA VAL A 329 31.63 4.24 0.53
C VAL A 329 31.32 5.67 0.95
N VAL A 330 30.77 5.91 2.15
CA VAL A 330 30.44 7.28 2.61
C VAL A 330 31.68 8.16 2.77
N PRO A 331 32.79 7.71 3.40
CA PRO A 331 34.05 8.45 3.42
C PRO A 331 34.54 8.88 2.04
N SER A 332 34.49 7.95 1.08
CA SER A 332 34.95 8.17 -0.29
C SER A 332 34.10 9.20 -1.03
N ILE A 333 32.79 9.11 -0.87
CA ILE A 333 31.83 10.03 -1.49
C ILE A 333 31.92 11.41 -0.84
N PHE A 334 32.04 11.48 0.49
CA PHE A 334 32.25 12.74 1.19
C PHE A 334 33.50 13.45 0.66
N GLY A 335 34.61 12.72 0.48
CA GLY A 335 35.84 13.23 -0.13
C GLY A 335 35.69 13.74 -1.56
N PHE A 336 34.78 13.15 -2.35
CA PHE A 336 34.49 13.58 -3.72
C PHE A 336 33.56 14.80 -3.75
N ILE A 337 32.46 14.74 -3.00
CA ILE A 337 31.43 15.79 -2.97
C ILE A 337 31.99 17.08 -2.38
N ASP A 338 32.82 17.00 -1.35
CA ASP A 338 33.38 18.19 -0.73
C ASP A 338 34.49 18.82 -1.61
N ARG A 339 35.21 18.02 -2.42
CA ARG A 339 36.08 18.54 -3.50
C ARG A 339 35.27 19.25 -4.58
N PHE A 340 34.12 18.68 -4.96
CA PHE A 340 33.22 19.29 -5.93
C PHE A 340 32.64 20.61 -5.41
N ARG A 341 32.32 20.68 -4.10
CA ARG A 341 31.91 21.90 -3.42
C ARG A 341 32.99 22.98 -3.50
N GLU A 342 34.23 22.68 -3.13
CA GLU A 342 35.35 23.64 -3.25
C GLU A 342 35.57 24.11 -4.69
N TRP A 343 35.45 23.20 -5.66
CA TRP A 343 35.56 23.56 -7.07
C TRP A 343 34.46 24.54 -7.50
N ILE A 344 33.21 24.31 -7.11
CA ILE A 344 32.10 25.24 -7.38
C ILE A 344 32.34 26.58 -6.68
N GLU A 345 32.68 26.57 -5.40
CA GLU A 345 32.94 27.79 -4.62
C GLU A 345 34.13 28.58 -5.19
N SER A 346 35.18 27.90 -5.68
CA SER A 346 36.33 28.55 -6.34
C SER A 346 35.98 29.21 -7.66
N LYS A 347 34.97 28.70 -8.38
CA LYS A 347 34.51 29.22 -9.67
C LYS A 347 33.53 30.40 -9.53
N PHE A 348 32.86 30.51 -8.39
CA PHE A 348 31.91 31.57 -8.07
C PHE A 348 32.44 32.61 -7.07
N ARG A 349 33.66 32.45 -6.55
CA ARG A 349 34.34 33.51 -5.78
C ARG A 349 34.64 34.70 -6.71
N PRO A 350 34.13 35.91 -6.42
CA PRO A 350 34.64 37.10 -7.07
C PRO A 350 36.13 37.20 -6.72
N GLU A 351 36.95 37.47 -7.73
CA GLU A 351 38.37 37.75 -7.57
C GLU A 351 38.50 39.04 -6.73
N TYR A 352 38.67 38.89 -5.42
CA TYR A 352 39.04 40.02 -4.58
C TYR A 352 40.54 40.25 -4.81
N ASP A 353 40.84 41.31 -5.55
CA ASP A 353 42.18 41.74 -5.91
C ASP A 353 43.00 42.00 -4.64
N MET A 354 43.80 41.01 -4.22
CA MET A 354 44.71 41.12 -3.07
C MET A 354 45.83 42.13 -3.30
N ASN A 355 45.97 42.70 -4.50
CA ASN A 355 46.97 43.72 -4.76
C ASN A 355 46.53 45.13 -4.31
N ALA A 356 45.24 45.36 -4.07
CA ALA A 356 44.75 46.65 -3.57
C ALA A 356 45.04 46.87 -2.07
N SER A 357 45.26 45.80 -1.30
CA SER A 357 45.59 45.88 0.14
C SER A 357 47.10 45.90 0.41
N LEU A 358 47.95 45.52 -0.54
CA LEU A 358 49.40 45.53 -0.38
C LEU A 358 50.04 46.90 -0.65
N THR A 359 49.38 47.79 -1.41
CA THR A 359 49.86 49.16 -1.66
C THR A 359 49.62 50.15 -0.52
N GLN A 360 48.88 49.76 0.53
CA GLN A 360 48.52 50.68 1.62
C GLN A 360 49.32 50.44 2.92
N HIS A 361 50.20 49.44 2.95
CA HIS A 361 50.96 49.06 4.16
C HIS A 361 52.41 49.58 4.23
N GLU A 362 52.92 50.34 3.25
CA GLU A 362 54.28 50.92 3.33
C GLU A 362 54.41 52.22 4.15
N HIS A 363 53.29 52.79 4.63
CA HIS A 363 53.32 53.99 5.47
C HIS A 363 52.49 53.86 6.75
N SER A 364 52.90 52.97 7.67
CA SER A 364 52.52 53.10 9.09
C SER A 364 53.45 52.29 9.99
N SER A 365 54.70 52.70 10.08
CA SER A 365 55.56 52.36 11.21
C SER A 365 55.22 53.30 12.37
N ASN A 366 54.13 53.04 13.10
CA ASN A 366 53.87 53.49 14.48
C ASN A 366 52.43 53.12 14.90
N GLY A 367 52.26 52.29 15.92
CA GLY A 367 50.95 52.12 16.56
C GLY A 367 50.64 50.73 17.11
N GLN A 368 51.44 50.26 18.06
CA GLN A 368 51.02 49.23 19.01
C GLN A 368 49.91 49.80 19.93
N GLU A 369 48.68 49.97 19.43
CA GLU A 369 47.50 50.30 20.25
C GLU A 369 46.21 50.31 19.39
N PHE A 370 45.65 49.15 19.01
CA PHE A 370 44.36 49.13 18.29
C PHE A 370 43.41 47.95 18.58
N TYR A 371 43.61 47.22 19.68
CA TYR A 371 42.65 46.20 20.15
C TYR A 371 42.22 46.39 21.60
N LYS A 372 41.89 47.63 21.99
CA LYS A 372 41.12 47.91 23.22
C LYS A 372 39.97 48.87 22.91
N LYS A 373 38.76 48.40 23.26
CA LYS A 373 37.44 49.06 23.26
C LYS A 373 36.70 49.09 21.92
N GLU A 374 35.58 48.36 21.85
CA GLU A 374 34.25 49.01 21.68
C GLU A 374 33.00 48.09 21.74
N TRP A 375 33.10 46.76 21.94
CA TRP A 375 31.87 45.91 21.91
C TRP A 375 31.55 45.11 23.20
N ALA A 376 32.28 45.32 24.30
CA ALA A 376 31.97 44.69 25.59
C ALA A 376 31.17 45.64 26.50
N VAL A 377 29.86 45.75 26.26
CA VAL A 377 28.89 46.27 27.25
C VAL A 377 27.83 45.19 27.48
N THR A 378 28.04 44.35 28.48
CA THR A 378 26.98 43.54 29.10
C THR A 378 26.25 44.41 30.13
N PRO A 379 24.92 44.60 30.06
CA PRO A 379 24.20 45.22 31.15
C PRO A 379 24.11 44.23 32.32
N GLU A 380 24.70 44.60 33.47
CA GLU A 380 24.50 43.88 34.74
C GLU A 380 23.03 43.98 35.16
N VAL A 381 22.27 42.89 35.05
CA VAL A 381 21.00 42.73 35.74
C VAL A 381 21.28 42.11 37.11
N LYS A 382 21.26 42.93 38.17
CA LYS A 382 21.28 42.44 39.56
C LYS A 382 19.97 41.70 39.85
N VAL A 383 20.03 40.38 39.96
CA VAL A 383 18.96 39.57 40.56
C VAL A 383 19.26 39.41 42.04
N GLU A 384 18.58 40.18 42.90
CA GLU A 384 18.59 39.95 44.34
C GLU A 384 17.81 38.66 44.67
N LEU A 385 18.51 37.65 45.19
CA LEU A 385 17.90 36.44 45.72
C LEU A 385 17.40 36.70 47.15
N PRO A 386 16.11 36.48 47.47
CA PRO A 386 15.61 36.61 48.83
C PRO A 386 16.14 35.49 49.74
N LYS A 387 16.72 35.88 50.88
CA LYS A 387 17.23 34.97 51.93
C LYS A 387 16.10 34.07 52.46
N LYS A 388 16.22 32.75 52.23
CA LYS A 388 15.37 31.75 52.90
C LYS A 388 15.76 31.64 54.38
N SER A 389 14.84 32.01 55.27
CA SER A 389 14.89 31.70 56.68
C SER A 389 14.60 30.20 56.88
N VAL A 390 15.48 29.53 57.62
CA VAL A 390 15.30 28.13 58.02
C VAL A 390 14.41 28.12 59.26
N SER A 391 13.16 27.67 59.13
CA SER A 391 12.31 27.31 60.27
C SER A 391 12.11 25.79 60.33
N LYS A 392 12.69 25.18 61.36
CA LYS A 392 12.35 23.82 61.83
C LYS A 392 10.91 23.77 62.34
N ARG A 393 10.12 22.79 61.88
CA ARG A 393 8.95 22.19 62.56
C ARG A 393 8.64 20.89 61.80
N SER A 394 8.98 19.70 62.31
CA SER A 394 8.22 18.89 63.27
C SER A 394 6.79 18.57 62.82
N LYS A 395 6.54 17.30 62.48
CA LYS A 395 5.50 16.38 63.02
C LYS A 395 5.30 15.21 62.04
N LYS A 396 5.39 13.98 62.57
CA LYS A 396 4.30 13.02 62.86
C LYS A 396 3.73 12.38 61.61
#